data_AF-A0A316MHZ2-F1
#
_entry.id   AF-A0A316MHZ2-F1
#
_cell.length_a   1.000
_cell.length_b   1.000
_cell.length_c   1.000
_cell.angle_alpha   90.00
_cell.angle_beta   90.00
_cell.angle_gamma   90.00
#
_symmetry.space_group_name_H-M   'P 1'
#
loop_
_entity.id
_entity.type
_entity.pdbx_description
1 polymer ?
#
loop_
_entity_poly.entity_id
_entity_poly.type
_entity_poly.pdbx_seq_one_letter_code
_entity_poly.pdbx_strand_id
1 'polypeptide(L)'
;MAYINYDKIYRAYDELGFPYAERTYFDHLSTEFSYSSIRQKLLDIGYLLWHGYDVRSDIHHTYSEAHLTVSSNDVRQTIYILLAELWGGTRDTIEKMFRHKSMDGLIDELSTAILRYYHLPFHPSDSHYLKNPLDMTETELRDCNPWQEVARQCVGNTFLLSDKENLVCTADKQIIDEFNATTSPEYRYYLNIPAYPWYGNPLTAKVIALSLNPGYVERESKIAGVYKLLPKGITDGYTEHLRSMLIFRCHGFLPDGEKSGDITTRDLANIHQSYYWIDRLTSAFVNKDTRLSFEDVNDRFAVIQYIGYSSKSYKPFKKGAILPSQQFTKQLIQYILHNRPDTVFIVPRGEKRWRAFLGNLWDDKRFFVSNLPISQRFSGSTLGEAAYAKIIEAFKKTL
;
A
#
# COMPACT_ATOMS: atom_id res chain seq x y z
N MET A 1 -19.52 -16.76 -11.59
CA MET A 1 -19.21 -15.57 -12.41
C MET A 1 -18.03 -15.91 -13.30
N ALA A 2 -17.95 -15.31 -14.49
CA ALA A 2 -16.86 -15.57 -15.44
C ALA A 2 -15.56 -14.87 -14.98
N TYR A 3 -14.42 -15.49 -15.25
CA TYR A 3 -13.09 -14.90 -15.01
C TYR A 3 -12.92 -13.61 -15.81
N ILE A 4 -12.51 -12.51 -15.16
CA ILE A 4 -12.23 -11.23 -15.81
C ILE A 4 -10.73 -11.15 -16.08
N ASN A 5 -10.36 -11.18 -17.35
CA ASN A 5 -8.96 -11.01 -17.75
C ASN A 5 -8.69 -9.52 -18.02
N TYR A 6 -8.25 -8.79 -16.99
CA TYR A 6 -7.94 -7.38 -17.11
C TYR A 6 -6.76 -7.09 -18.05
N ASP A 7 -5.75 -7.96 -18.11
CA ASP A 7 -4.67 -7.81 -19.08
C ASP A 7 -5.20 -7.87 -20.51
N LYS A 8 -6.14 -8.77 -20.81
CA LYS A 8 -6.76 -8.81 -22.15
C LYS A 8 -7.55 -7.55 -22.49
N ILE A 9 -8.10 -6.86 -21.48
CA ILE A 9 -8.90 -5.65 -21.66
C ILE A 9 -8.00 -4.42 -21.86
N TYR A 10 -6.95 -4.31 -21.04
CA TYR A 10 -6.15 -3.09 -20.93
C TYR A 10 -4.73 -3.22 -21.51
N ARG A 11 -4.32 -4.40 -21.97
CA ARG A 11 -3.02 -4.62 -22.63
C ARG A 11 -3.19 -5.08 -24.06
N ALA A 12 -3.34 -4.13 -24.98
CA ALA A 12 -3.28 -4.41 -26.40
C ALA A 12 -1.81 -4.57 -26.81
N TYR A 13 -1.44 -5.71 -27.39
CA TYR A 13 -0.06 -6.00 -27.81
C TYR A 13 0.97 -5.85 -26.67
N ASP A 14 0.60 -6.29 -25.46
CA ASP A 14 1.37 -6.18 -24.21
C ASP A 14 1.59 -4.75 -23.68
N GLU A 15 1.04 -3.74 -24.35
CA GLU A 15 1.11 -2.33 -23.93
C GLU A 15 -0.14 -1.92 -23.14
N LEU A 16 0.07 -1.41 -21.92
CA LEU A 16 -1.01 -0.90 -21.08
C LEU A 16 -1.63 0.35 -21.71
N GLY A 17 -2.96 0.39 -21.84
CA GLY A 17 -3.68 1.52 -22.42
C GLY A 17 -5.20 1.37 -22.38
N PHE A 18 -5.91 2.37 -22.91
CA PHE A 18 -7.36 2.36 -22.95
C PHE A 18 -7.93 1.28 -23.88
N PRO A 19 -9.07 0.64 -23.51
CA PRO A 19 -9.78 -0.30 -24.38
C PRO A 19 -10.36 0.33 -25.67
N TYR A 20 -10.50 1.67 -25.68
CA TYR A 20 -11.08 2.45 -26.78
C TYR A 20 -10.25 3.72 -26.98
N ALA A 21 -10.47 4.43 -28.08
CA ALA A 21 -9.80 5.71 -28.34
C ALA A 21 -10.07 6.75 -27.23
N GLU A 22 -9.12 7.64 -26.97
CA GLU A 22 -9.17 8.66 -25.91
C GLU A 22 -10.41 9.56 -25.98
N ARG A 23 -10.95 9.81 -27.19
CA ARG A 23 -12.20 10.56 -27.40
C ARG A 23 -13.41 9.88 -26.78
N THR A 24 -13.40 8.55 -26.66
CA THR A 24 -14.43 7.82 -25.91
C THR A 24 -14.45 8.26 -24.44
N TYR A 25 -13.31 8.69 -23.87
CA TYR A 25 -13.19 9.03 -22.45
C TYR A 25 -13.28 10.53 -22.18
N PHE A 26 -12.77 11.35 -23.08
CA PHE A 26 -12.48 12.77 -22.79
C PHE A 26 -13.20 13.78 -23.70
N ASP A 27 -14.01 13.34 -24.67
CA ASP A 27 -14.77 14.22 -25.56
C ASP A 27 -16.29 13.97 -25.45
N HIS A 28 -16.96 14.63 -24.49
CA HIS A 28 -18.38 14.42 -24.22
C HIS A 28 -19.34 14.78 -25.36
N LEU A 29 -18.86 15.50 -26.39
CA LEU A 29 -19.65 15.86 -27.57
C LEU A 29 -19.55 14.82 -28.69
N SER A 30 -18.57 13.91 -28.62
CA SER A 30 -18.42 12.82 -29.59
C SER A 30 -19.52 11.77 -29.47
N THR A 31 -19.91 11.20 -30.60
CA THR A 31 -20.76 9.99 -30.62
C THR A 31 -20.07 8.83 -29.91
N GLU A 32 -18.74 8.75 -29.96
CA GLU A 32 -17.93 7.71 -29.31
C GLU A 32 -18.05 7.76 -27.78
N PHE A 33 -18.27 8.94 -27.20
CA PHE A 33 -18.45 9.09 -25.76
C PHE A 33 -19.64 8.28 -25.24
N SER A 34 -20.66 8.09 -26.07
CA SER A 34 -21.82 7.27 -25.74
C SER A 34 -21.55 5.75 -25.78
N TYR A 35 -20.41 5.29 -26.31
CA TYR A 35 -20.09 3.86 -26.48
C TYR A 35 -19.89 3.13 -25.15
N SER A 36 -19.58 3.87 -24.08
CA SER A 36 -19.46 3.31 -22.72
C SER A 36 -20.09 4.26 -21.70
N SER A 37 -20.66 3.69 -20.64
CA SER A 37 -21.24 4.48 -19.55
C SER A 37 -20.16 5.30 -18.83
N ILE A 38 -20.55 6.42 -18.22
CA ILE A 38 -19.64 7.24 -17.40
C ILE A 38 -18.96 6.41 -16.31
N ARG A 39 -19.72 5.52 -15.66
CA ARG A 39 -19.20 4.58 -14.67
C ARG A 39 -18.11 3.67 -15.25
N GLN A 40 -18.29 3.11 -16.44
CA GLN A 40 -17.27 2.28 -17.07
C GLN A 40 -16.02 3.10 -17.41
N LYS A 41 -16.17 4.32 -17.95
CA LYS A 41 -15.04 5.22 -18.22
C LYS A 41 -14.21 5.47 -16.96
N LEU A 42 -14.86 5.74 -15.83
CA LEU A 42 -14.21 5.93 -14.54
C LEU A 42 -13.48 4.67 -14.05
N LEU A 43 -14.04 3.48 -14.29
CA LEU A 43 -13.39 2.20 -13.97
C LEU A 43 -12.16 1.95 -14.85
N ASP A 44 -12.24 2.25 -16.15
CA ASP A 44 -11.12 2.12 -17.08
C ASP A 44 -9.98 3.08 -16.71
N ILE A 45 -10.30 4.37 -16.49
CA ILE A 45 -9.33 5.36 -16.01
C ILE A 45 -8.74 4.91 -14.66
N GLY A 46 -9.57 4.40 -13.75
CA GLY A 46 -9.14 3.92 -12.44
C GLY A 46 -8.16 2.77 -12.54
N TYR A 47 -8.43 1.78 -13.39
CA TYR A 47 -7.51 0.67 -13.63
C TYR A 47 -6.16 1.15 -14.16
N LEU A 48 -6.16 2.06 -15.14
CA LEU A 48 -4.94 2.59 -15.74
C LEU A 48 -4.11 3.42 -14.73
N LEU A 49 -4.74 4.33 -14.00
CA LEU A 49 -4.09 5.10 -12.94
C LEU A 49 -3.54 4.19 -11.83
N TRP A 50 -4.28 3.14 -11.47
CA TRP A 50 -3.85 2.16 -10.47
C TRP A 50 -2.55 1.45 -10.86
N HIS A 51 -2.35 1.25 -12.16
CA HIS A 51 -1.16 0.62 -12.74
C HIS A 51 -0.09 1.61 -13.20
N GLY A 52 -0.21 2.89 -12.85
CA GLY A 52 0.81 3.91 -13.12
C GLY A 52 0.85 4.41 -14.57
N TYR A 53 -0.21 4.16 -15.34
CA TYR A 53 -0.34 4.67 -16.70
C TYR A 53 -0.52 6.20 -16.72
N ASP A 54 0.04 6.86 -17.73
CA ASP A 54 0.04 8.32 -17.87
C ASP A 54 -1.22 8.86 -18.55
N VAL A 55 -2.38 8.67 -17.91
CA VAL A 55 -3.69 9.16 -18.40
C VAL A 55 -3.68 10.67 -18.69
N ARG A 56 -2.83 11.43 -17.99
CA ARG A 56 -2.68 12.87 -18.22
C ARG A 56 -2.26 13.16 -19.66
N SER A 57 -1.32 12.40 -20.20
CA SER A 57 -0.87 12.57 -21.58
C SER A 57 -2.01 12.34 -22.58
N ASP A 58 -2.89 11.35 -22.37
CA ASP A 58 -4.04 11.11 -23.25
C ASP A 58 -5.09 12.23 -23.18
N ILE A 59 -5.30 12.78 -21.98
CA ILE A 59 -6.19 13.94 -21.80
C ILE A 59 -5.65 15.14 -22.60
N HIS A 60 -4.34 15.42 -22.52
CA HIS A 60 -3.72 16.48 -23.32
C HIS A 60 -3.80 16.20 -24.83
N HIS A 61 -3.56 14.96 -25.24
CA HIS A 61 -3.66 14.55 -26.64
C HIS A 61 -5.06 14.80 -27.22
N THR A 62 -6.11 14.60 -26.41
CA THR A 62 -7.51 14.73 -26.84
C THR A 62 -7.88 16.14 -27.34
N TYR A 63 -7.26 17.20 -26.83
CA TYR A 63 -7.52 18.59 -27.28
C TYR A 63 -6.28 19.23 -27.95
N SER A 64 -5.43 18.39 -28.53
CA SER A 64 -4.24 18.81 -29.28
C SER A 64 -4.52 18.89 -30.78
N GLU A 65 -3.49 19.18 -31.58
CA GLU A 65 -3.56 19.18 -33.05
C GLU A 65 -4.00 17.83 -33.65
N ALA A 66 -3.92 16.74 -32.88
CA ALA A 66 -4.44 15.43 -33.29
C ALA A 66 -5.96 15.42 -33.50
N HIS A 67 -6.69 16.29 -32.78
CA HIS A 67 -8.17 16.36 -32.82
C HIS A 67 -8.63 17.81 -32.95
N LEU A 68 -8.49 18.38 -34.15
CA LEU A 68 -8.80 19.80 -34.45
C LEU A 68 -10.22 20.24 -34.09
N THR A 69 -11.16 19.31 -33.91
CA THR A 69 -12.56 19.57 -33.57
C THR A 69 -12.83 19.58 -32.06
N VAL A 70 -11.86 19.23 -31.22
CA VAL A 70 -12.03 19.11 -29.76
C VAL A 70 -11.30 20.23 -29.06
N SER A 71 -12.03 21.09 -28.35
CA SER A 71 -11.44 22.19 -27.60
C SER A 71 -11.05 21.76 -26.18
N SER A 72 -10.11 22.50 -25.57
CA SER A 72 -9.79 22.31 -24.14
C SER A 72 -11.00 22.55 -23.22
N ASN A 73 -12.00 23.31 -23.67
CA ASN A 73 -13.23 23.51 -22.91
C ASN A 73 -14.13 22.26 -22.94
N ASP A 74 -14.18 21.56 -24.07
CA ASP A 74 -14.98 20.34 -24.21
C ASP A 74 -14.43 19.24 -23.28
N VAL A 75 -13.11 19.08 -23.24
CA VAL A 75 -12.42 18.17 -22.31
C VAL A 75 -12.65 18.58 -20.86
N ARG A 76 -12.61 19.88 -20.54
CA ARG A 76 -12.90 20.38 -19.19
C ARG A 76 -14.31 20.00 -18.74
N GLN A 77 -15.30 20.17 -19.62
CA GLN A 77 -16.69 19.78 -19.37
C GLN A 77 -16.83 18.26 -19.19
N THR A 78 -16.08 17.46 -19.96
CA THR A 78 -16.03 16.01 -19.76
C THR A 78 -15.50 15.64 -18.37
N ILE A 79 -14.43 16.29 -17.89
CA ILE A 79 -13.91 16.06 -16.55
C ILE A 79 -14.94 16.45 -15.47
N TYR A 80 -15.71 17.53 -15.67
CA TYR A 80 -16.78 17.90 -14.75
C TYR A 80 -17.89 16.83 -14.67
N ILE A 81 -18.23 16.21 -15.80
CA ILE A 81 -19.18 15.08 -15.84
C ILE A 81 -18.64 13.89 -15.03
N LEU A 82 -17.38 13.52 -15.23
CA LEU A 82 -16.74 12.39 -14.53
C LEU A 82 -16.67 12.62 -13.01
N LEU A 83 -16.30 13.83 -12.57
CA LEU A 83 -16.28 14.21 -11.15
C LEU A 83 -17.69 14.25 -10.53
N ALA A 84 -18.68 14.73 -11.28
CA ALA A 84 -20.06 14.78 -10.81
C ALA A 84 -20.61 13.37 -10.51
N GLU A 85 -20.30 12.39 -11.38
CA GLU A 85 -20.66 10.99 -11.17
C GLU A 85 -20.01 10.41 -9.90
N LEU A 86 -18.72 10.68 -9.66
CA LEU A 86 -18.02 10.18 -8.46
C LEU A 86 -18.57 10.76 -7.15
N TRP A 87 -18.97 12.03 -7.15
CA TRP A 87 -19.39 12.73 -5.94
C TRP A 87 -20.92 12.81 -5.76
N GLY A 88 -21.69 12.21 -6.67
CA GLY A 88 -23.16 12.24 -6.61
C GLY A 88 -23.75 13.64 -6.79
N GLY A 89 -23.09 14.48 -7.58
CA GLY A 89 -23.46 15.88 -7.80
C GLY A 89 -23.92 16.17 -9.22
N THR A 90 -24.04 17.46 -9.55
CA THR A 90 -24.31 17.93 -10.92
C THR A 90 -23.06 18.56 -11.52
N ARG A 91 -22.93 18.47 -12.85
CA ARG A 91 -21.85 19.12 -13.62
C ARG A 91 -21.70 20.60 -13.25
N ASP A 92 -22.80 21.33 -13.16
CA ASP A 92 -22.80 22.77 -12.84
C ASP A 92 -22.24 23.06 -11.44
N THR A 93 -22.40 22.14 -10.49
CA THR A 93 -21.81 22.27 -9.15
C THR A 93 -20.29 22.11 -9.21
N ILE A 94 -19.81 21.10 -9.95
CA ILE A 94 -18.38 20.86 -10.14
C ILE A 94 -17.72 22.02 -10.89
N GLU A 95 -18.38 22.53 -11.94
CA GLU A 95 -17.89 23.69 -12.68
C GLU A 95 -17.73 24.90 -11.76
N LYS A 96 -18.71 25.20 -10.91
CA LYS A 96 -18.60 26.32 -9.96
C LYS A 96 -17.39 26.17 -9.02
N MET A 97 -17.04 24.94 -8.63
CA MET A 97 -15.89 24.65 -7.76
C MET A 97 -14.55 24.84 -8.49
N PHE A 98 -14.47 24.50 -9.77
CA PHE A 98 -13.19 24.39 -10.49
C PHE A 98 -13.05 25.26 -11.75
N ARG A 99 -13.99 26.16 -12.06
CA ARG A 99 -13.97 27.02 -13.27
C ARG A 99 -12.70 27.86 -13.44
N HIS A 100 -11.99 28.14 -12.35
CA HIS A 100 -10.75 28.92 -12.35
C HIS A 100 -9.49 28.04 -12.20
N LYS A 101 -9.64 26.72 -12.08
CA LYS A 101 -8.53 25.80 -11.97
C LYS A 101 -7.90 25.58 -13.35
N SER A 102 -6.57 25.49 -13.40
CA SER A 102 -5.87 25.10 -14.63
C SER A 102 -6.32 23.70 -15.08
N MET A 103 -6.12 23.38 -16.36
CA MET A 103 -6.40 22.03 -16.84
C MET A 103 -5.60 20.99 -16.04
N ASP A 104 -4.31 21.25 -15.79
CA ASP A 104 -3.47 20.33 -15.04
C ASP A 104 -3.96 20.09 -13.62
N GLY A 105 -4.36 21.16 -12.93
CA GLY A 105 -4.92 21.05 -11.59
C GLY A 105 -6.27 20.34 -11.59
N LEU A 106 -7.05 20.43 -12.66
CA LEU A 106 -8.31 19.69 -12.80
C LEU A 106 -8.07 18.20 -13.08
N ILE A 107 -7.06 17.87 -13.89
CA ILE A 107 -6.62 16.49 -14.10
C ILE A 107 -6.15 15.88 -12.76
N ASP A 108 -5.37 16.62 -11.96
CA ASP A 108 -4.94 16.14 -10.63
C ASP A 108 -6.12 15.85 -9.70
N GLU A 109 -7.17 16.68 -9.73
CA GLU A 109 -8.41 16.42 -8.96
C GLU A 109 -9.13 15.18 -9.44
N LEU A 110 -9.27 15.00 -10.76
CA LEU A 110 -9.88 13.79 -11.34
C LEU A 110 -9.10 12.54 -10.94
N SER A 111 -7.78 12.53 -11.15
CA SER A 111 -6.93 11.38 -10.82
C SER A 111 -6.99 11.06 -9.32
N THR A 112 -6.95 12.09 -8.47
CA THR A 112 -7.05 11.92 -7.01
C THR A 112 -8.42 11.37 -6.60
N ALA A 113 -9.50 11.88 -7.19
CA ALA A 113 -10.85 11.42 -6.93
C ALA A 113 -11.06 9.98 -7.39
N ILE A 114 -10.62 9.64 -8.60
CA ILE A 114 -10.75 8.27 -9.13
C ILE A 114 -9.97 7.29 -8.25
N LEU A 115 -8.69 7.54 -7.98
CA LEU A 115 -7.87 6.65 -7.13
C LEU A 115 -8.42 6.49 -5.71
N ARG A 116 -9.14 7.50 -5.20
CA ARG A 116 -9.82 7.42 -3.90
C ARG A 116 -11.02 6.48 -3.93
N TYR A 117 -11.80 6.47 -5.01
CA TYR A 117 -13.05 5.71 -5.11
C TYR A 117 -12.89 4.35 -5.78
N TYR A 118 -11.83 4.15 -6.55
CA TYR A 118 -11.57 2.94 -7.30
C TYR A 118 -11.03 1.83 -6.40
N HIS A 119 -11.62 0.64 -6.51
CA HIS A 119 -11.20 -0.56 -5.79
C HIS A 119 -11.02 -1.71 -6.77
N LEU A 120 -9.90 -2.42 -6.63
CA LEU A 120 -9.56 -3.60 -7.42
C LEU A 120 -9.55 -4.82 -6.50
N PRO A 121 -10.60 -5.67 -6.53
CA PRO A 121 -10.57 -6.95 -5.87
C PRO A 121 -9.38 -7.80 -6.30
N PHE A 122 -8.86 -8.58 -5.37
CA PHE A 122 -7.80 -9.54 -5.65
C PHE A 122 -8.31 -10.76 -6.44
N HIS A 123 -9.55 -11.18 -6.18
CA HIS A 123 -10.12 -12.35 -6.83
C HIS A 123 -10.51 -12.03 -8.29
N PRO A 124 -9.99 -12.75 -9.30
CA PRO A 124 -10.25 -12.45 -10.72
C PRO A 124 -11.70 -12.63 -11.17
N SER A 125 -12.56 -13.22 -10.33
CA SER A 125 -14.00 -13.31 -10.57
C SER A 125 -14.74 -12.02 -10.25
N ASP A 126 -14.12 -11.14 -9.48
CA ASP A 126 -14.78 -9.99 -8.89
C ASP A 126 -14.40 -8.75 -9.69
N SER A 127 -15.42 -8.04 -10.18
CA SER A 127 -15.21 -6.82 -10.95
C SER A 127 -14.67 -5.72 -10.04
N HIS A 128 -13.70 -4.97 -10.52
CA HIS A 128 -13.37 -3.65 -9.98
C HIS A 128 -14.61 -2.76 -9.88
N TYR A 129 -14.61 -1.87 -8.91
CA TYR A 129 -15.78 -1.05 -8.61
C TYR A 129 -15.40 0.32 -8.08
N LEU A 130 -16.36 1.24 -8.15
CA LEU A 130 -16.26 2.56 -7.53
C LEU A 130 -17.10 2.55 -6.26
N LYS A 131 -16.49 2.89 -5.13
CA LYS A 131 -17.14 3.04 -3.83
C LYS A 131 -16.42 4.11 -3.01
N ASN A 132 -17.18 4.94 -2.33
CA ASN A 132 -16.61 5.88 -1.38
C ASN A 132 -15.84 5.11 -0.30
N PRO A 133 -14.56 5.40 -0.06
CA PRO A 133 -13.77 4.68 0.94
C PRO A 133 -14.26 4.86 2.38
N LEU A 134 -15.10 5.86 2.63
CA LEU A 134 -15.77 6.01 3.93
C LEU A 134 -16.82 4.92 4.17
N ASP A 135 -17.38 4.34 3.11
CA ASP A 135 -18.39 3.28 3.17
C ASP A 135 -17.79 1.88 3.02
N MET A 136 -16.46 1.78 2.89
CA MET A 136 -15.74 0.50 2.78
C MET A 136 -15.79 -0.27 4.10
N THR A 137 -16.19 -1.53 4.02
CA THR A 137 -16.11 -2.47 5.13
C THR A 137 -14.72 -3.10 5.24
N GLU A 138 -14.39 -3.68 6.39
CA GLU A 138 -13.13 -4.40 6.56
C GLU A 138 -13.02 -5.60 5.60
N THR A 139 -14.13 -6.29 5.34
CA THR A 139 -14.19 -7.43 4.41
C THR A 139 -13.84 -6.99 3.00
N GLU A 140 -14.46 -5.92 2.50
CA GLU A 140 -14.16 -5.39 1.17
C GLU A 140 -12.70 -4.94 1.03
N LEU A 141 -12.13 -4.31 2.07
CA LEU A 141 -10.71 -3.96 2.10
C LEU A 141 -9.83 -5.22 2.02
N ARG A 142 -10.16 -6.27 2.76
CA ARG A 142 -9.43 -7.54 2.72
C ARG A 142 -9.54 -8.20 1.34
N ASP A 143 -10.69 -8.12 0.70
CA ASP A 143 -10.91 -8.66 -0.65
C ASP A 143 -10.09 -7.91 -1.71
N CYS A 144 -9.78 -6.63 -1.49
CA CYS A 144 -8.87 -5.83 -2.33
C CYS A 144 -7.38 -6.00 -2.01
N ASN A 145 -7.00 -6.82 -1.03
CA ASN A 145 -5.60 -6.96 -0.63
C ASN A 145 -4.77 -7.74 -1.68
N PRO A 146 -3.83 -7.10 -2.42
CA PRO A 146 -3.05 -7.78 -3.45
C PRO A 146 -2.02 -8.75 -2.87
N TRP A 147 -1.64 -8.58 -1.60
CA TRP A 147 -0.65 -9.41 -0.93
C TRP A 147 -1.15 -10.83 -0.61
N GLN A 148 -2.45 -11.08 -0.78
CA GLN A 148 -3.00 -12.43 -0.78
C GLN A 148 -2.33 -13.34 -1.83
N GLU A 149 -1.86 -12.77 -2.95
CA GLU A 149 -1.10 -13.50 -3.97
C GLU A 149 0.18 -14.09 -3.39
N VAL A 150 0.99 -13.24 -2.76
CA VAL A 150 2.25 -13.62 -2.12
C VAL A 150 1.97 -14.57 -0.96
N ALA A 151 0.92 -14.32 -0.17
CA ALA A 151 0.49 -15.19 0.92
C ALA A 151 0.21 -16.64 0.47
N ARG A 152 -0.38 -16.83 -0.72
CA ARG A 152 -0.65 -18.17 -1.29
C ARG A 152 0.63 -18.91 -1.70
N GLN A 153 1.71 -18.18 -1.99
CA GLN A 153 3.02 -18.76 -2.31
C GLN A 153 3.83 -19.13 -1.04
N CYS A 154 3.39 -18.68 0.13
CA CYS A 154 4.03 -18.95 1.42
C CYS A 154 3.73 -20.39 1.89
N VAL A 155 4.50 -21.37 1.44
CA VAL A 155 4.30 -22.77 1.83
C VAL A 155 5.59 -23.38 2.38
N GLY A 156 5.50 -24.05 3.53
CA GLY A 156 6.61 -24.78 4.15
C GLY A 156 7.77 -23.87 4.60
N ASN A 157 8.99 -24.39 4.56
CA ASN A 157 10.18 -23.72 5.07
C ASN A 157 10.98 -22.94 3.99
N THR A 158 10.49 -22.88 2.75
CA THR A 158 11.14 -22.15 1.65
C THR A 158 10.70 -20.69 1.54
N PHE A 159 9.65 -20.29 2.26
CA PHE A 159 9.10 -18.94 2.16
C PHE A 159 10.12 -17.85 2.54
N LEU A 160 10.95 -18.08 3.56
CA LEU A 160 11.96 -17.11 4.00
C LEU A 160 13.08 -16.87 2.96
N LEU A 161 13.33 -17.84 2.08
CA LEU A 161 14.33 -17.76 1.03
C LEU A 161 14.04 -18.79 -0.08
N SER A 162 13.54 -18.30 -1.20
CA SER A 162 13.24 -19.10 -2.37
C SER A 162 14.44 -19.14 -3.33
N ASP A 163 14.68 -20.31 -3.96
CA ASP A 163 15.66 -20.42 -5.05
C ASP A 163 15.00 -20.39 -6.44
N LYS A 164 13.66 -20.47 -6.47
CA LYS A 164 12.89 -20.72 -7.71
C LYS A 164 11.82 -19.68 -7.97
N GLU A 165 11.17 -19.21 -6.91
CA GLU A 165 9.98 -18.35 -6.98
C GLU A 165 10.33 -16.91 -6.60
N ASN A 166 9.70 -15.96 -7.29
CA ASN A 166 9.67 -14.56 -6.88
C ASN A 166 8.43 -14.31 -6.01
N LEU A 167 8.64 -13.93 -4.76
CA LEU A 167 7.60 -13.63 -3.77
C LEU A 167 7.13 -12.17 -3.94
N VAL A 168 6.52 -11.89 -5.10
CA VAL A 168 6.14 -10.54 -5.57
C VAL A 168 4.68 -10.52 -5.99
N CYS A 169 3.99 -9.39 -5.78
CA CYS A 169 2.69 -9.17 -6.42
C CYS A 169 2.89 -9.05 -7.94
N THR A 170 2.10 -9.78 -8.73
CA THR A 170 2.26 -9.80 -10.19
C THR A 170 2.15 -8.41 -10.80
N ALA A 171 1.24 -7.57 -10.29
CA ALA A 171 1.06 -6.20 -10.76
C ALA A 171 2.30 -5.30 -10.55
N ASP A 172 3.14 -5.58 -9.55
CA ASP A 172 4.33 -4.79 -9.26
C ASP A 172 5.56 -5.24 -10.08
N LYS A 173 5.52 -6.47 -10.60
CA LYS A 173 6.70 -7.18 -11.09
C LYS A 173 7.43 -6.43 -12.20
N GLN A 174 6.71 -5.96 -13.21
CA GLN A 174 7.30 -5.25 -14.34
C GLN A 174 8.08 -4.00 -13.88
N ILE A 175 7.47 -3.16 -13.04
CA ILE A 175 8.08 -1.93 -12.54
C ILE A 175 9.33 -2.23 -11.71
N ILE A 176 9.29 -3.29 -10.90
CA ILE A 176 10.45 -3.69 -10.08
C ILE A 176 11.57 -4.25 -10.96
N ASP A 177 11.26 -5.07 -11.96
CA ASP A 177 12.27 -5.66 -12.86
C ASP A 177 12.98 -4.55 -13.65
N GLU A 178 12.24 -3.59 -14.20
CA GLU A 178 12.80 -2.42 -14.90
C GLU A 178 13.68 -1.55 -13.98
N PHE A 179 13.25 -1.36 -12.73
CA PHE A 179 14.04 -0.64 -11.73
C PHE A 179 15.33 -1.39 -11.36
N ASN A 180 15.23 -2.69 -11.09
CA ASN A 180 16.35 -3.54 -10.71
C ASN A 180 17.39 -3.65 -11.83
N ALA A 181 16.95 -3.69 -13.09
CA ALA A 181 17.83 -3.73 -14.26
C ALA A 181 18.69 -2.46 -14.41
N THR A 182 18.20 -1.31 -13.92
CA THR A 182 18.86 -0.01 -14.15
C THR A 182 19.50 0.61 -12.91
N THR A 183 19.29 0.04 -11.71
CA THR A 183 19.85 0.57 -10.45
C THR A 183 21.05 -0.22 -9.95
N SER A 184 21.85 0.43 -9.09
CA SER A 184 23.00 -0.18 -8.42
C SER A 184 22.56 -1.32 -7.46
N PRO A 185 23.39 -2.36 -7.26
CA PRO A 185 23.02 -3.56 -6.50
C PRO A 185 22.46 -3.32 -5.10
N GLU A 186 22.94 -2.30 -4.39
CA GLU A 186 22.49 -1.94 -3.04
C GLU A 186 21.04 -1.43 -2.98
N TYR A 187 20.52 -0.94 -4.10
CA TYR A 187 19.15 -0.44 -4.19
C TYR A 187 18.18 -1.46 -4.78
N ARG A 188 18.67 -2.58 -5.31
CA ARG A 188 17.82 -3.59 -5.92
C ARG A 188 16.93 -4.24 -4.87
N TYR A 189 15.69 -4.52 -5.26
CA TYR A 189 14.76 -5.28 -4.45
C TYR A 189 15.04 -6.78 -4.59
N TYR A 190 15.12 -7.46 -3.45
CA TYR A 190 15.28 -8.91 -3.37
C TYR A 190 13.89 -9.56 -3.41
N LEU A 191 13.57 -10.21 -4.53
CA LEU A 191 12.27 -10.85 -4.75
C LEU A 191 12.23 -12.32 -4.34
N ASN A 192 13.38 -12.90 -4.00
CA ASN A 192 13.50 -14.28 -3.58
C ASN A 192 13.34 -14.46 -2.06
N ILE A 193 12.98 -13.40 -1.34
CA ILE A 193 12.64 -13.40 0.08
C ILE A 193 11.25 -12.77 0.27
N PRO A 194 10.58 -12.99 1.41
CA PRO A 194 9.25 -12.46 1.64
C PRO A 194 9.16 -10.95 1.45
N ALA A 195 8.06 -10.52 0.83
CA ALA A 195 7.59 -9.16 0.99
C ALA A 195 7.07 -8.95 2.43
N TYR A 196 7.35 -7.79 2.99
CA TYR A 196 6.83 -7.32 4.27
C TYR A 196 6.17 -5.95 4.06
N PRO A 197 5.02 -5.86 3.37
CA PRO A 197 4.28 -4.60 3.25
C PRO A 197 3.87 -4.05 4.62
N TRP A 198 3.70 -4.94 5.59
CA TRP A 198 3.55 -4.61 6.99
C TRP A 198 4.10 -5.73 7.88
N TYR A 199 4.33 -5.36 9.14
CA TYR A 199 4.54 -6.29 10.26
C TYR A 199 3.41 -6.12 11.27
N GLY A 200 3.02 -7.19 11.95
CA GLY A 200 1.82 -7.22 12.77
C GLY A 200 0.55 -7.01 11.94
N ASN A 201 -0.52 -6.60 12.61
CA ASN A 201 -1.83 -6.42 12.00
C ASN A 201 -2.27 -4.95 12.01
N PRO A 202 -2.06 -4.19 10.92
CA PRO A 202 -2.49 -2.79 10.84
C PRO A 202 -3.98 -2.55 11.07
N LEU A 203 -4.85 -3.55 10.87
CA LEU A 203 -6.30 -3.40 11.05
C LEU A 203 -6.73 -3.44 12.51
N THR A 204 -5.94 -4.06 13.39
CA THR A 204 -6.22 -4.18 14.82
C THR A 204 -5.27 -3.39 15.70
N ALA A 205 -4.10 -3.00 15.18
CA ALA A 205 -3.10 -2.22 15.90
C ALA A 205 -3.61 -0.84 16.34
N LYS A 206 -3.10 -0.39 17.49
CA LYS A 206 -3.36 0.95 18.06
C LYS A 206 -2.20 1.91 17.83
N VAL A 207 -1.01 1.38 17.58
CA VAL A 207 0.18 2.16 17.24
C VAL A 207 0.77 1.60 15.96
N ILE A 208 0.86 2.43 14.92
CA ILE A 208 1.38 2.03 13.61
C ILE A 208 2.61 2.86 13.26
N ALA A 209 3.76 2.22 13.06
CA ALA A 209 4.95 2.90 12.57
C ALA A 209 5.01 2.89 11.04
N LEU A 210 5.24 4.05 10.43
CA LEU A 210 5.43 4.20 8.99
C LEU A 210 6.92 4.15 8.63
N SER A 211 7.33 3.15 7.86
CA SER A 211 8.73 2.94 7.44
C SER A 211 8.88 2.98 5.91
N LEU A 212 10.11 3.08 5.39
CA LEU A 212 10.34 3.21 3.95
C LEU A 212 10.25 1.86 3.22
N ASN A 213 11.04 0.90 3.65
CA ASN A 213 10.97 -0.46 3.16
C ASN A 213 11.63 -1.40 4.20
N PRO A 214 11.37 -2.70 4.11
CA PRO A 214 12.13 -3.70 4.86
C PRO A 214 13.62 -3.58 4.49
N GLY A 215 14.50 -3.60 5.48
CA GLY A 215 15.93 -3.63 5.23
C GLY A 215 16.38 -5.03 4.84
N TYR A 216 17.21 -5.16 3.81
CA TYR A 216 17.88 -6.42 3.51
C TYR A 216 19.16 -6.53 4.36
N VAL A 217 19.25 -7.60 5.14
CA VAL A 217 20.43 -7.94 5.94
C VAL A 217 20.89 -9.35 5.55
N GLU A 218 22.12 -9.46 5.05
CA GLU A 218 22.65 -10.74 4.52
C GLU A 218 22.66 -11.86 5.57
N ARG A 219 22.85 -11.53 6.85
CA ARG A 219 22.77 -12.48 7.97
C ARG A 219 21.40 -13.17 8.04
N GLU A 220 20.32 -12.42 7.85
CA GLU A 220 18.95 -12.94 7.95
C GLU A 220 18.69 -13.94 6.83
N SER A 221 19.16 -13.66 5.61
CA SER A 221 19.09 -14.60 4.48
C SER A 221 19.93 -15.86 4.72
N LYS A 222 21.09 -15.76 5.37
CA LYS A 222 21.88 -16.95 5.76
C LYS A 222 21.11 -17.81 6.77
N ILE A 223 20.43 -17.20 7.74
CA ILE A 223 19.60 -17.91 8.71
C ILE A 223 18.40 -18.55 8.04
N ALA A 224 17.73 -17.84 7.12
CA ALA A 224 16.67 -18.40 6.29
C ALA A 224 17.15 -19.63 5.50
N GLY A 225 18.38 -19.58 4.96
CA GLY A 225 19.03 -20.72 4.31
C GLY A 225 19.20 -21.93 5.24
N VAL A 226 19.56 -21.71 6.50
CA VAL A 226 19.62 -22.78 7.52
C VAL A 226 18.22 -23.33 7.83
N TYR A 227 17.20 -22.48 7.91
CA TYR A 227 15.83 -22.90 8.22
C TYR A 227 15.24 -23.83 7.15
N LYS A 228 15.66 -23.68 5.88
CA LYS A 228 15.30 -24.62 4.80
C LYS A 228 15.80 -26.04 5.04
N LEU A 229 16.88 -26.21 5.80
CA LEU A 229 17.49 -27.51 6.11
C LEU A 229 16.91 -28.16 7.37
N LEU A 230 16.10 -27.43 8.14
CA LEU A 230 15.45 -27.97 9.34
C LEU A 230 14.35 -28.99 8.95
N PRO A 231 14.05 -29.96 9.83
CA PRO A 231 12.93 -30.87 9.64
C PRO A 231 11.62 -30.11 9.38
N LYS A 232 10.80 -30.67 8.49
CA LYS A 232 9.45 -30.14 8.20
C LYS A 232 8.64 -30.06 9.50
N GLY A 233 7.87 -28.99 9.69
CA GLY A 233 7.12 -28.75 10.92
C GLY A 233 7.78 -27.74 11.86
N ILE A 234 9.12 -27.71 11.94
CA ILE A 234 9.82 -26.83 12.89
C ILE A 234 9.54 -25.35 12.62
N THR A 235 9.51 -24.95 11.34
CA THR A 235 9.32 -23.55 10.94
C THR A 235 7.86 -23.21 10.62
N ASP A 236 6.94 -24.18 10.70
CA ASP A 236 5.58 -24.03 10.16
C ASP A 236 4.82 -22.92 10.89
N GLY A 237 4.95 -22.82 12.22
CA GLY A 237 4.36 -21.72 12.99
C GLY A 237 4.89 -20.35 12.56
N TYR A 238 6.18 -20.24 12.21
CA TYR A 238 6.76 -18.96 11.82
C TYR A 238 6.34 -18.59 10.39
N THR A 239 6.38 -19.56 9.47
CA THR A 239 5.84 -19.37 8.11
C THR A 239 4.37 -18.96 8.17
N GLU A 240 3.56 -19.62 9.01
CA GLU A 240 2.15 -19.29 9.18
C GLU A 240 1.96 -17.88 9.72
N HIS A 241 2.75 -17.47 10.71
CA HIS A 241 2.73 -16.10 11.21
C HIS A 241 3.01 -15.09 10.10
N LEU A 242 4.08 -15.28 9.33
CA LEU A 242 4.42 -14.38 8.23
C LEU A 242 3.34 -14.31 7.15
N ARG A 243 2.76 -15.47 6.80
CA ARG A 243 1.63 -15.57 5.87
C ARG A 243 0.40 -14.86 6.41
N SER A 244 0.10 -15.04 7.69
CA SER A 244 -1.05 -14.43 8.37
C SER A 244 -0.92 -12.91 8.46
N MET A 245 0.30 -12.37 8.57
CA MET A 245 0.54 -10.94 8.46
C MET A 245 0.03 -10.43 7.11
N LEU A 246 0.48 -11.02 5.98
CA LEU A 246 0.11 -10.60 4.62
C LEU A 246 -1.41 -10.56 4.35
N ILE A 247 -2.22 -11.24 5.17
CA ILE A 247 -3.69 -11.29 5.04
C ILE A 247 -4.43 -10.75 6.28
N PHE A 248 -3.74 -10.03 7.15
CA PHE A 248 -4.28 -9.40 8.36
C PHE A 248 -4.98 -10.37 9.32
N ARG A 249 -4.41 -11.56 9.50
CA ARG A 249 -4.89 -12.61 10.40
C ARG A 249 -3.96 -12.89 11.58
N CYS A 250 -2.78 -12.29 11.63
CA CYS A 250 -1.91 -12.42 12.81
C CYS A 250 -2.53 -11.75 14.04
N HIS A 251 -2.24 -12.30 15.21
CA HIS A 251 -2.66 -11.75 16.51
C HIS A 251 -1.79 -10.56 16.93
N GLY A 252 -0.47 -10.74 16.90
CA GLY A 252 0.50 -9.71 17.28
C GLY A 252 1.58 -9.47 16.23
N PHE A 253 2.53 -8.60 16.59
CA PHE A 253 3.66 -8.21 15.75
C PHE A 253 4.65 -9.37 15.56
N LEU A 254 5.11 -9.95 16.67
CA LEU A 254 5.85 -11.21 16.72
C LEU A 254 4.88 -12.37 17.01
N PRO A 255 5.18 -13.59 16.53
CA PRO A 255 4.35 -14.75 16.78
C PRO A 255 4.33 -15.11 18.27
N ASP A 256 3.32 -15.88 18.68
CA ASP A 256 3.21 -16.41 20.02
C ASP A 256 4.30 -17.44 20.33
N GLY A 257 4.50 -17.70 21.62
CA GLY A 257 5.50 -18.65 22.14
C GLY A 257 5.10 -20.12 21.99
N GLU A 258 4.29 -20.48 20.99
CA GLU A 258 3.93 -21.88 20.74
C GLU A 258 5.18 -22.73 20.48
N LYS A 259 5.26 -23.88 21.14
CA LYS A 259 6.43 -24.75 21.11
C LYS A 259 6.35 -25.78 19.99
N SER A 260 7.45 -25.94 19.27
CA SER A 260 7.71 -27.09 18.41
C SER A 260 9.00 -27.77 18.90
N GLY A 261 8.85 -28.73 19.82
CA GLY A 261 9.98 -29.29 20.57
C GLY A 261 10.48 -28.29 21.63
N ASP A 262 11.79 -28.04 21.67
CA ASP A 262 12.43 -27.12 22.63
C ASP A 262 12.51 -25.66 22.15
N ILE A 263 12.05 -25.37 20.94
CA ILE A 263 12.13 -24.04 20.32
C ILE A 263 10.71 -23.51 20.11
N THR A 264 10.48 -22.24 20.45
CA THR A 264 9.20 -21.58 20.16
C THR A 264 9.20 -20.92 18.78
N THR A 265 8.00 -20.69 18.23
CA THR A 265 7.84 -19.90 17.01
C THR A 265 8.46 -18.50 17.16
N ARG A 266 8.33 -17.88 18.34
CA ARG A 266 8.94 -16.59 18.67
C ARG A 266 10.47 -16.63 18.67
N ASP A 267 11.09 -17.72 19.14
CA ASP A 267 12.53 -17.88 19.09
C ASP A 267 13.05 -17.91 17.65
N LEU A 268 12.35 -18.62 16.75
CA LEU A 268 12.70 -18.64 15.33
C LEU A 268 12.59 -17.25 14.70
N ALA A 269 11.52 -16.51 15.00
CA ALA A 269 11.34 -15.15 14.52
C ALA A 269 12.47 -14.22 15.03
N ASN A 270 12.80 -14.30 16.32
CA ASN A 270 13.84 -13.49 16.94
C ASN A 270 15.23 -13.81 16.39
N ILE A 271 15.57 -15.09 16.23
CA ILE A 271 16.86 -15.51 15.67
C ILE A 271 16.99 -15.02 14.22
N HIS A 272 15.96 -15.24 13.39
CA HIS A 272 15.92 -14.77 12.01
C HIS A 272 16.10 -13.26 11.90
N GLN A 273 15.39 -12.50 12.72
CA GLN A 273 15.42 -11.03 12.71
C GLN A 273 16.52 -10.43 13.60
N SER A 274 17.48 -11.25 14.03
CA SER A 274 18.59 -10.81 14.88
C SER A 274 18.16 -10.03 16.13
N TYR A 275 17.03 -10.42 16.73
CA TYR A 275 16.39 -9.79 17.90
C TYR A 275 16.03 -8.31 17.72
N TYR A 276 16.07 -7.80 16.48
CA TYR A 276 15.93 -6.38 16.18
C TYR A 276 14.64 -5.76 16.75
N TRP A 277 13.48 -6.38 16.47
CA TRP A 277 12.19 -5.80 16.85
C TRP A 277 11.87 -5.99 18.33
N ILE A 278 12.18 -7.15 18.91
CA ILE A 278 11.94 -7.39 20.34
C ILE A 278 12.76 -6.41 21.20
N ASP A 279 14.04 -6.22 20.88
CA ASP A 279 14.90 -5.29 21.60
C ASP A 279 14.43 -3.85 21.43
N ARG A 280 14.03 -3.49 20.21
CA ARG A 280 13.57 -2.14 19.89
C ARG A 280 12.28 -1.76 20.60
N LEU A 281 11.28 -2.63 20.57
CA LEU A 281 9.98 -2.38 21.19
C LEU A 281 10.09 -2.40 22.71
N THR A 282 10.87 -3.34 23.25
CA THR A 282 11.13 -3.42 24.70
C THR A 282 11.81 -2.14 25.18
N SER A 283 12.90 -1.73 24.54
CA SER A 283 13.63 -0.51 24.90
C SER A 283 12.77 0.76 24.80
N ALA A 284 11.85 0.80 23.83
CA ALA A 284 11.01 1.95 23.58
C ALA A 284 9.84 2.09 24.55
N PHE A 285 9.20 0.98 24.93
CA PHE A 285 7.85 1.02 25.52
C PHE A 285 7.68 0.17 26.77
N VAL A 286 8.57 -0.78 27.05
CA VAL A 286 8.43 -1.74 28.16
C VAL A 286 9.34 -1.32 29.31
N ASN A 287 8.79 -0.56 30.25
CA ASN A 287 9.51 -0.12 31.45
C ASN A 287 8.55 0.19 32.60
N LYS A 288 9.10 0.51 33.78
CA LYS A 288 8.31 0.77 35.00
C LYS A 288 7.41 2.00 34.89
N ASP A 289 7.81 2.99 34.10
CA ASP A 289 7.08 4.26 33.98
C ASP A 289 5.86 4.11 33.07
N THR A 290 6.00 3.34 31.98
CA THR A 290 4.90 3.05 31.05
C THR A 290 3.94 2.00 31.59
N ARG A 291 4.44 1.09 32.45
CA ARG A 291 3.71 -0.08 32.99
C ARG A 291 3.16 -1.03 31.92
N LEU A 292 3.72 -0.98 30.72
CA LEU A 292 3.38 -1.89 29.62
C LEU A 292 4.21 -3.16 29.73
N SER A 293 3.58 -4.31 29.51
CA SER A 293 4.27 -5.56 29.21
C SER A 293 4.68 -5.62 27.74
N PHE A 294 5.54 -6.58 27.37
CA PHE A 294 5.85 -6.80 25.97
C PHE A 294 4.61 -7.20 25.16
N GLU A 295 3.70 -8.01 25.72
CA GLU A 295 2.48 -8.43 25.01
C GLU A 295 1.52 -7.25 24.78
N ASP A 296 1.41 -6.31 25.71
CA ASP A 296 0.61 -5.08 25.49
C ASP A 296 1.07 -4.30 24.25
N VAL A 297 2.38 -4.32 23.99
CA VAL A 297 2.99 -3.70 22.80
C VAL A 297 2.84 -4.61 21.58
N ASN A 298 3.17 -5.91 21.72
CA ASN A 298 3.18 -6.89 20.64
C ASN A 298 1.80 -7.00 19.95
N ASP A 299 0.73 -7.04 20.73
CA ASP A 299 -0.63 -7.23 20.22
C ASP A 299 -1.21 -5.99 19.53
N ARG A 300 -0.60 -4.82 19.77
CA ARG A 300 -1.15 -3.50 19.41
C ARG A 300 -0.22 -2.66 18.55
N PHE A 301 0.95 -3.17 18.22
CA PHE A 301 1.91 -2.52 17.34
C PHE A 301 1.87 -3.12 15.94
N ALA A 302 1.94 -2.25 14.92
CA ALA A 302 2.18 -2.66 13.55
C ALA A 302 3.19 -1.73 12.87
N VAL A 303 3.78 -2.19 11.78
CA VAL A 303 4.57 -1.36 10.87
C VAL A 303 3.92 -1.41 9.51
N ILE A 304 3.77 -0.28 8.83
CA ILE A 304 3.45 -0.22 7.40
C ILE A 304 4.69 0.28 6.67
N GLN A 305 5.09 -0.44 5.62
CA GLN A 305 6.20 -0.04 4.75
C GLN A 305 5.67 0.74 3.55
N TYR A 306 6.39 1.79 3.18
CA TYR A 306 6.10 2.55 1.96
C TYR A 306 6.24 1.65 0.74
N ILE A 307 7.30 0.83 0.68
CA ILE A 307 7.47 -0.27 -0.29
C ILE A 307 7.64 -1.57 0.49
N GLY A 308 6.83 -2.59 0.17
CA GLY A 308 6.84 -3.88 0.86
C GLY A 308 8.03 -4.80 0.57
N TYR A 309 8.98 -4.39 -0.28
CA TYR A 309 10.08 -5.22 -0.73
C TYR A 309 11.42 -4.82 -0.11
N SER A 310 12.24 -5.83 0.20
CA SER A 310 13.51 -5.67 0.89
C SER A 310 14.62 -5.18 -0.05
N SER A 311 15.42 -4.20 0.38
CA SER A 311 16.66 -3.77 -0.29
C SER A 311 17.71 -3.38 0.76
N LYS A 312 19.00 -3.36 0.39
CA LYS A 312 20.06 -2.93 1.34
C LYS A 312 19.91 -1.46 1.69
N SER A 313 19.50 -0.65 0.72
CA SER A 313 19.19 0.76 0.91
C SER A 313 18.02 1.18 0.05
N TYR A 314 17.24 2.12 0.56
CA TYR A 314 16.06 2.63 -0.13
C TYR A 314 16.46 3.60 -1.26
N LYS A 315 15.81 3.49 -2.42
CA LYS A 315 15.88 4.50 -3.49
C LYS A 315 14.53 4.65 -4.18
N PRO A 316 14.09 5.90 -4.48
CA PRO A 316 12.85 6.12 -5.22
C PRO A 316 12.92 5.57 -6.64
N PHE A 317 11.76 5.16 -7.16
CA PHE A 317 11.57 4.93 -8.59
C PHE A 317 11.74 6.22 -9.38
N LYS A 318 12.10 6.09 -10.66
CA LYS A 318 12.23 7.23 -11.58
C LYS A 318 10.89 7.95 -11.73
N LYS A 319 10.95 9.27 -11.91
CA LYS A 319 9.77 10.15 -12.10
C LYS A 319 8.70 10.04 -10.99
N GLY A 320 9.03 9.51 -9.82
CA GLY A 320 8.09 9.39 -8.71
C GLY A 320 7.03 8.28 -8.89
N ALA A 321 7.28 7.31 -9.78
CA ALA A 321 6.39 6.17 -9.96
C ALA A 321 6.13 5.44 -8.63
N ILE A 322 4.92 4.92 -8.49
CA ILE A 322 4.46 4.11 -7.37
C ILE A 322 4.02 2.74 -7.87
N LEU A 323 4.16 1.72 -7.03
CA LEU A 323 3.71 0.38 -7.37
C LEU A 323 2.19 0.25 -7.18
N PRO A 324 1.50 -0.59 -7.98
CA PRO A 324 0.09 -0.90 -7.77
C PRO A 324 -0.24 -1.33 -6.34
N SER A 325 0.61 -2.16 -5.71
CA SER A 325 0.42 -2.55 -4.31
C SER A 325 0.48 -1.38 -3.31
N GLN A 326 1.16 -0.28 -3.65
CA GLN A 326 1.18 0.92 -2.82
C GLN A 326 -0.17 1.63 -2.83
N GLN A 327 -0.92 1.58 -3.94
CA GLN A 327 -2.28 2.15 -3.96
C GLN A 327 -3.16 1.50 -2.89
N PHE A 328 -3.06 0.18 -2.73
CA PHE A 328 -3.70 -0.53 -1.64
C PHE A 328 -3.20 -0.08 -0.26
N THR A 329 -1.89 0.13 -0.08
CA THR A 329 -1.34 0.68 1.17
C THR A 329 -1.95 2.04 1.53
N LYS A 330 -2.19 2.91 0.54
CA LYS A 330 -2.87 4.19 0.76
C LYS A 330 -4.32 4.00 1.20
N GLN A 331 -5.04 3.07 0.57
CA GLN A 331 -6.41 2.72 0.97
C GLN A 331 -6.49 2.14 2.37
N LEU A 332 -5.54 1.27 2.75
CA LEU A 332 -5.43 0.73 4.11
C LEU A 332 -5.29 1.86 5.14
N ILE A 333 -4.37 2.80 4.91
CA ILE A 333 -4.17 3.94 5.81
C ILE A 333 -5.43 4.80 5.87
N GLN A 334 -6.06 5.08 4.73
CA GLN A 334 -7.32 5.82 4.68
C GLN A 334 -8.43 5.13 5.49
N TYR A 335 -8.57 3.81 5.33
CA TYR A 335 -9.54 3.01 6.07
C TYR A 335 -9.29 3.08 7.57
N ILE A 336 -8.04 2.95 8.02
CA ILE A 336 -7.66 3.05 9.44
C ILE A 336 -7.97 4.45 9.98
N LEU A 337 -7.57 5.50 9.25
CA LEU A 337 -7.86 6.88 9.66
C LEU A 337 -9.36 7.10 9.85
N HIS A 338 -10.20 6.54 8.97
CA HIS A 338 -11.64 6.73 9.06
C HIS A 338 -12.30 5.86 10.15
N ASN A 339 -11.95 4.58 10.21
CA ASN A 339 -12.70 3.58 10.98
C ASN A 339 -12.08 3.26 12.34
N ARG A 340 -10.85 3.71 12.62
CA ARG A 340 -10.10 3.43 13.85
C ARG A 340 -9.62 4.76 14.48
N PRO A 341 -10.52 5.52 15.13
CA PRO A 341 -10.22 6.86 15.63
C PRO A 341 -9.15 6.89 16.73
N ASP A 342 -8.92 5.77 17.40
CA ASP A 342 -7.97 5.61 18.50
C ASP A 342 -6.58 5.09 18.05
N THR A 343 -6.40 4.77 16.77
CA THR A 343 -5.10 4.36 16.23
C THR A 343 -4.23 5.58 15.94
N VAL A 344 -2.97 5.56 16.39
CA VAL A 344 -1.97 6.61 16.14
C VAL A 344 -0.85 6.14 15.24
N PHE A 345 -0.22 7.07 14.52
CA PHE A 345 0.85 6.80 13.57
C PHE A 345 2.17 7.42 14.03
N ILE A 346 3.24 6.63 14.04
CA ILE A 346 4.61 7.10 14.29
C ILE A 346 5.33 7.19 12.95
N VAL A 347 5.93 8.34 12.64
CA VAL A 347 6.73 8.53 11.43
C VAL A 347 8.19 8.73 11.83
N PRO A 348 8.96 7.64 12.02
CA PRO A 348 10.35 7.71 12.44
C PRO A 348 11.26 8.37 11.40
N ARG A 349 10.95 8.21 10.11
CA ARG A 349 11.73 8.76 8.99
C ARG A 349 10.89 8.83 7.72
N GLY A 350 11.38 9.57 6.72
CA GLY A 350 10.74 9.61 5.40
C GLY A 350 9.51 10.51 5.31
N GLU A 351 9.37 11.47 6.22
CA GLU A 351 8.22 12.40 6.30
C GLU A 351 7.82 12.98 4.94
N LYS A 352 8.76 13.59 4.21
CA LYS A 352 8.48 14.21 2.90
C LYS A 352 7.84 13.23 1.91
N ARG A 353 8.25 11.97 1.96
CA ARG A 353 7.76 10.93 1.06
C ARG A 353 6.36 10.47 1.46
N TRP A 354 6.15 10.21 2.75
CA TRP A 354 4.83 9.86 3.27
C TRP A 354 3.82 10.98 3.07
N ARG A 355 4.21 12.24 3.31
CA ARG A 355 3.38 13.42 3.05
C ARG A 355 2.99 13.52 1.59
N ALA A 356 3.94 13.40 0.65
CA ALA A 356 3.64 13.45 -0.78
C ALA A 356 2.70 12.31 -1.22
N PHE A 357 2.90 11.12 -0.68
CA PHE A 357 2.11 9.94 -1.03
C PHE A 357 0.69 9.96 -0.47
N LEU A 358 0.54 10.35 0.80
CA LEU A 358 -0.75 10.42 1.50
C LEU A 358 -1.56 11.65 1.09
N GLY A 359 -0.91 12.72 0.62
CA GLY A 359 -1.59 13.96 0.26
C GLY A 359 -2.38 14.51 1.45
N ASN A 360 -3.65 14.88 1.23
CA ASN A 360 -4.51 15.46 2.28
C ASN A 360 -4.75 14.54 3.48
N LEU A 361 -4.53 13.21 3.36
CA LEU A 361 -4.61 12.31 4.51
C LEU A 361 -3.53 12.61 5.56
N TRP A 362 -2.41 13.20 5.15
CA TRP A 362 -1.28 13.54 6.03
C TRP A 362 -1.61 14.61 7.07
N ASP A 363 -2.59 15.48 6.80
CA ASP A 363 -2.94 16.60 7.68
C ASP A 363 -3.68 16.16 8.97
N ASP A 364 -3.90 14.86 9.13
CA ASP A 364 -4.47 14.28 10.34
C ASP A 364 -3.52 14.44 11.55
N LYS A 365 -4.08 14.81 12.70
CA LYS A 365 -3.33 15.08 13.93
C LYS A 365 -2.75 13.82 14.59
N ARG A 366 -3.06 12.63 14.06
CA ARG A 366 -2.60 11.33 14.56
C ARG A 366 -1.21 10.92 14.02
N PHE A 367 -0.61 11.70 13.12
CA PHE A 367 0.78 11.46 12.66
C PHE A 367 1.79 12.16 13.56
N PHE A 368 2.58 11.38 14.29
CA PHE A 368 3.68 11.86 15.15
C PHE A 368 5.03 11.65 14.47
N VAL A 369 5.62 12.74 13.98
CA VAL A 369 6.89 12.74 13.25
C VAL A 369 8.06 12.84 14.23
N SER A 370 9.06 11.96 14.05
CA SER A 370 10.30 12.01 14.81
C SER A 370 11.14 13.23 14.44
N ASN A 371 11.71 13.89 15.45
CA ASN A 371 12.68 14.98 15.28
C ASN A 371 14.10 14.46 14.93
N LEU A 372 14.35 13.15 15.03
CA LEU A 372 15.60 12.49 14.64
C LEU A 372 15.37 11.62 13.40
N PRO A 373 15.47 12.18 12.18
CA PRO A 373 15.12 11.48 10.94
C PRO A 373 16.09 10.34 10.56
N ILE A 374 17.21 10.21 11.27
CA ILE A 374 18.29 9.25 10.97
C ILE A 374 18.07 7.91 11.70
N SER A 375 17.37 7.89 12.83
CA SER A 375 17.21 6.69 13.66
C SER A 375 15.75 6.31 13.83
N GLN A 376 15.40 5.05 13.55
CA GLN A 376 14.10 4.45 13.90
C GLN A 376 14.03 4.15 15.41
N ARG A 377 14.20 5.18 16.25
CA ARG A 377 14.10 5.10 17.72
C ARG A 377 12.80 5.76 18.18
N PHE A 378 12.14 5.13 19.14
CA PHE A 378 10.89 5.63 19.71
C PHE A 378 11.13 6.01 21.17
N SER A 379 11.15 7.31 21.47
CA SER A 379 11.28 7.83 22.82
C SER A 379 10.60 9.19 22.93
N GLY A 380 10.35 9.65 24.16
CA GLY A 380 9.88 11.01 24.44
C GLY A 380 10.80 12.07 23.84
N SER A 381 12.12 11.87 23.90
CA SER A 381 13.10 12.77 23.27
C SER A 381 13.03 12.84 21.74
N THR A 382 12.67 11.75 21.06
CA THR A 382 12.59 11.74 19.58
C THR A 382 11.22 12.15 19.05
N LEU A 383 10.15 11.83 19.77
CA LEU A 383 8.78 12.06 19.34
C LEU A 383 8.15 13.30 19.99
N GLY A 384 8.77 13.84 21.04
CA GLY A 384 8.19 14.82 21.95
C GLY A 384 7.36 14.13 23.04
N GLU A 385 7.50 14.59 24.29
CA GLU A 385 6.86 13.96 25.47
C GLU A 385 5.34 13.86 25.35
N ALA A 386 4.67 14.89 24.82
CA ALA A 386 3.23 14.88 24.65
C ALA A 386 2.75 13.83 23.61
N ALA A 387 3.50 13.63 22.53
CA ALA A 387 3.19 12.61 21.53
C ALA A 387 3.50 11.21 22.05
N TYR A 388 4.65 11.05 22.72
CA TYR A 388 5.04 9.79 23.35
C TYR A 388 4.02 9.34 24.40
N ALA A 389 3.53 10.25 25.26
CA ALA A 389 2.47 9.93 26.22
C ALA A 389 1.18 9.42 25.54
N LYS A 390 0.76 10.03 24.42
CA LYS A 390 -0.39 9.56 23.64
C LYS A 390 -0.17 8.18 23.03
N ILE A 391 1.05 7.89 22.57
CA ILE A 391 1.44 6.57 22.05
C ILE A 391 1.38 5.52 23.16
N ILE A 392 1.89 5.82 24.35
CA ILE A 392 1.80 4.92 25.51
C ILE A 392 0.34 4.65 25.88
N GLU A 393 -0.51 5.68 25.85
CA GLU A 393 -1.93 5.50 26.15
C GLU A 393 -2.65 4.62 25.12
N ALA A 394 -2.31 4.74 23.84
CA ALA A 394 -2.87 3.88 22.79
C ALA A 394 -2.54 2.39 22.98
N PHE A 395 -1.42 2.06 23.62
CA PHE A 395 -1.09 0.68 23.97
C PHE A 395 -1.94 0.12 25.11
N LYS A 396 -2.39 0.95 26.06
CA LYS A 396 -3.15 0.46 27.21
C LYS A 396 -4.49 -0.09 26.75
N LYS A 397 -4.90 -1.23 27.33
CA LYS A 397 -6.23 -1.77 27.12
C LYS A 397 -7.24 -0.77 27.73
N THR A 398 -8.10 -0.19 26.91
CA THR A 398 -9.32 0.44 27.39
C THR A 398 -10.14 -0.64 28.07
N LEU A 399 -10.35 -0.51 29.38
CA LEU A 399 -11.18 -1.40 30.19
C LEU A 399 -12.63 -1.39 29.72
#